data_AF-A0A420DLC4-F1
#
_entry.id   AF-A0A420DLC4-F1
#
_cell.length_a   1.000
_cell.length_b   1.000
_cell.length_c   1.000
_cell.angle_alpha   90.00
_cell.angle_beta   90.00
_cell.angle_gamma   90.00
#
_symmetry.space_group_name_H-M   'P 1'
#
loop_
_entity.id
_entity.type
_entity.pdbx_description
1 polymer ?
#
loop_
_entity_poly.entity_id
_entity_poly.type
_entity_poly.pdbx_seq_one_letter_code
_entity_poly.pdbx_strand_id
1 'polypeptide(L)'
;MKTKFTLLFIILFSYTIHSNNIRVNNISLENLNEVSNWVHVEFDLAWDNSWRISSGPSNWDAAWVFIKYRVNNGTWTHGIISQANSVASPGATLDVTSDGIGAFVYRDSDGSGNVNYQNMQIRWNFGSTDTDDIIDIQVFAIEMVYVPEGSFYVGGTTGDEANKFHSGGFSTSSSFRITSEAALTIANTSGNLYYTATNANGGDQTGVLSASYPKGFNDFYAMKYEVTESQWLGFFNSLTENQKTNRDVTDANHKNSDAVVSRNTIAWTGGTASATTTAPDRAISYLNIADMNAYMDWTGLRPLSELEYEKACRGPIIPKPGEFAWGSANIASNDYTLVNSGFSSERITNPETNTGNAIYSLTNGSIDGPVRNGIFAASAVNNNREETGGSYYGIMELSGNLYERCVTVGTLQGRNFTGLHGNGIISSTTGNGTVSNWPNNTTGDGYSFRGGSWLNGSDFIRVSDRYDGASIISSGNNRLGFRAARTAP
;
A
#
# COMPACT_ATOMS: atom_id res chain seq x y z
N MET A 1 -21.66 -17.90 -61.98
CA MET A 1 -21.68 -17.13 -60.72
C MET A 1 -20.84 -17.88 -59.69
N LYS A 2 -19.66 -17.35 -59.32
CA LYS A 2 -18.84 -17.92 -58.24
C LYS A 2 -19.14 -17.13 -56.97
N THR A 3 -19.85 -17.75 -56.05
CA THR A 3 -20.22 -17.20 -54.74
C THR A 3 -18.95 -17.03 -53.91
N LYS A 4 -18.58 -15.80 -53.55
CA LYS A 4 -17.48 -15.53 -52.62
C LYS A 4 -18.02 -15.69 -51.20
N PHE A 5 -17.50 -16.67 -50.47
CA PHE A 5 -17.67 -16.78 -49.03
C PHE A 5 -16.63 -15.89 -48.35
N THR A 6 -17.07 -14.83 -47.67
CA THR A 6 -16.21 -14.03 -46.80
C THR A 6 -16.24 -14.65 -45.41
N LEU A 7 -15.15 -15.30 -45.01
CA LEU A 7 -14.96 -15.81 -43.65
C LEU A 7 -14.51 -14.63 -42.77
N LEU A 8 -15.41 -14.12 -41.93
CA LEU A 8 -15.09 -13.10 -40.93
C LEU A 8 -14.41 -13.79 -39.74
N PHE A 9 -13.09 -13.70 -39.67
CA PHE A 9 -12.31 -14.13 -38.49
C PHE A 9 -12.48 -13.06 -37.40
N ILE A 10 -13.42 -13.28 -36.47
CA ILE A 10 -13.51 -12.47 -35.25
C ILE A 10 -12.39 -12.96 -34.33
N ILE A 11 -11.27 -12.24 -34.34
CA ILE A 11 -10.25 -12.36 -33.30
C ILE A 11 -10.84 -11.70 -32.05
N LEU A 12 -11.40 -12.53 -31.15
CA LEU A 12 -11.65 -12.15 -29.77
C LEU A 12 -10.28 -11.91 -29.12
N PHE A 13 -9.85 -10.64 -29.10
CA PHE A 13 -8.83 -10.20 -28.16
C PHE A 13 -9.43 -10.34 -26.76
N SER A 14 -9.10 -11.45 -26.08
CA SER A 14 -9.18 -11.50 -24.63
C SER A 14 -8.18 -10.47 -24.10
N TYR A 15 -8.64 -9.26 -23.81
CA TYR A 15 -7.84 -8.32 -23.04
C TYR A 15 -7.61 -8.96 -21.67
N THR A 16 -6.40 -9.43 -21.42
CA THR A 16 -5.98 -9.78 -20.07
C THR A 16 -5.82 -8.47 -19.32
N ILE A 17 -6.81 -8.11 -18.52
CA ILE A 17 -6.68 -7.00 -17.59
C ILE A 17 -5.74 -7.49 -16.49
N HIS A 18 -4.51 -6.97 -16.48
CA HIS A 18 -3.60 -7.17 -15.37
C HIS A 18 -3.87 -6.06 -14.35
N SER A 19 -4.23 -6.44 -13.12
CA SER A 19 -4.02 -5.57 -11.95
C SER A 19 -2.54 -5.62 -11.55
N ASN A 20 -1.95 -4.53 -11.09
CA ASN A 20 -0.54 -4.47 -10.66
C ASN A 20 0.47 -4.92 -11.74
N ASN A 21 0.85 -4.00 -12.63
CA ASN A 21 1.78 -4.30 -13.72
C ASN A 21 2.73 -3.13 -13.97
N ILE A 22 3.16 -2.49 -12.87
CA ILE A 22 4.15 -1.43 -12.92
C ILE A 22 5.52 -2.00 -13.28
N ARG A 23 6.16 -1.37 -14.27
CA ARG A 23 7.44 -1.82 -14.83
C ARG A 23 8.36 -0.62 -15.01
N VAL A 24 9.61 -0.81 -14.63
CA VAL A 24 10.71 0.10 -14.92
C VAL A 24 11.70 -0.62 -15.83
N ASN A 25 12.05 -0.02 -16.96
CA ASN A 25 12.98 -0.61 -17.94
C ASN A 25 13.96 0.44 -18.45
N ASN A 26 14.95 0.00 -19.24
CA ASN A 26 15.87 0.87 -19.98
C ASN A 26 16.56 1.90 -19.07
N ILE A 27 17.03 1.46 -17.90
CA ILE A 27 17.71 2.33 -16.94
C ILE A 27 19.12 2.64 -17.46
N SER A 28 19.46 3.93 -17.57
CA SER A 28 20.82 4.39 -17.89
C SER A 28 21.18 5.67 -17.12
N LEU A 29 22.48 5.99 -17.12
CA LEU A 29 23.01 7.25 -16.61
C LEU A 29 23.36 8.14 -17.78
N GLU A 30 22.74 9.32 -17.85
CA GLU A 30 22.87 10.25 -18.97
C GLU A 30 23.24 11.65 -18.47
N ASN A 31 23.77 12.49 -19.38
CA ASN A 31 23.97 13.93 -19.14
C ASN A 31 24.74 14.26 -17.85
N LEU A 32 25.88 13.58 -17.62
CA LEU A 32 26.74 13.83 -16.47
C LEU A 32 27.17 15.29 -16.38
N ASN A 33 27.00 15.88 -15.19
CA ASN A 33 27.49 17.21 -14.84
C ASN A 33 28.45 17.11 -13.65
N GLU A 34 29.73 17.00 -13.94
CA GLU A 34 30.80 16.90 -12.95
C GLU A 34 31.02 18.19 -12.16
N VAL A 35 30.66 19.35 -12.72
CA VAL A 35 30.85 20.65 -12.04
C VAL A 35 29.87 20.82 -10.88
N SER A 36 28.65 20.30 -11.04
CA SER A 36 27.56 20.43 -10.08
C SER A 36 27.18 19.12 -9.39
N ASN A 37 27.98 18.06 -9.58
CA ASN A 37 27.83 16.73 -8.99
C ASN A 37 26.44 16.11 -9.15
N TRP A 38 25.92 16.09 -10.38
CA TRP A 38 24.67 15.40 -10.70
C TRP A 38 24.69 14.72 -12.06
N VAL A 39 23.86 13.69 -12.22
CA VAL A 39 23.65 12.94 -13.46
C VAL A 39 22.15 12.68 -13.63
N HIS A 40 21.67 12.50 -14.85
CA HIS A 40 20.32 12.01 -15.08
C HIS A 40 20.30 10.50 -14.98
N VAL A 41 19.33 10.00 -14.23
CA VAL A 41 18.92 8.61 -14.27
C VAL A 41 17.75 8.55 -15.25
N GLU A 42 18.02 8.03 -16.45
CA GLU A 42 17.02 7.83 -17.48
C GLU A 42 16.36 6.46 -17.31
N PHE A 43 15.04 6.38 -17.52
CA PHE A 43 14.29 5.12 -17.49
C PHE A 43 12.94 5.23 -18.21
N ASP A 44 12.39 4.08 -18.56
CA ASP A 44 11.01 3.93 -18.99
C ASP A 44 10.13 3.48 -17.83
N LEU A 45 8.89 3.97 -17.79
CA LEU A 45 7.91 3.64 -16.77
C LEU A 45 6.55 3.34 -17.38
N ALA A 46 6.01 2.16 -17.09
CA ALA A 46 4.70 1.75 -17.59
C ALA A 46 3.89 1.06 -16.51
N TRP A 47 2.57 1.25 -16.52
CA TRP A 47 1.62 0.45 -15.75
C TRP A 47 0.24 0.47 -16.40
N ASP A 48 -0.62 -0.44 -15.96
CA ASP A 48 -1.93 -0.66 -16.56
C ASP A 48 -3.04 0.05 -15.75
N ASN A 49 -4.13 0.39 -16.43
CA ASN A 49 -5.33 0.98 -15.82
C ASN A 49 -5.07 2.28 -15.02
N SER A 50 -4.14 3.12 -15.49
CA SER A 50 -3.95 4.45 -14.93
C SER A 50 -5.17 5.34 -15.16
N TRP A 51 -5.43 6.26 -14.24
CA TRP A 51 -6.45 7.30 -14.39
C TRP A 51 -6.04 8.63 -13.76
N ARG A 52 -6.64 9.70 -14.28
CA ARG A 52 -6.72 11.00 -13.61
C ARG A 52 -8.08 11.61 -13.91
N ILE A 53 -8.72 12.15 -12.89
CA ILE A 53 -9.97 12.88 -13.02
C ILE A 53 -9.91 14.16 -12.20
N SER A 54 -10.33 15.27 -12.79
CA SER A 54 -10.36 16.59 -12.13
C SER A 54 -11.74 16.96 -11.57
N SER A 55 -12.73 16.07 -11.74
CA SER A 55 -14.09 16.20 -11.23
C SER A 55 -14.51 14.97 -10.43
N GLY A 56 -15.46 15.14 -9.50
CA GLY A 56 -15.85 14.09 -8.57
C GLY A 56 -14.88 14.03 -7.38
N PRO A 57 -14.19 12.91 -7.12
CA PRO A 57 -13.18 12.84 -6.06
C PRO A 57 -11.92 13.66 -6.38
N SER A 58 -11.74 14.16 -7.60
CA SER A 58 -10.54 14.91 -8.04
C SER A 58 -9.24 14.16 -7.69
N ASN A 59 -9.15 12.91 -8.13
CA ASN A 59 -8.06 11.99 -7.76
C ASN A 59 -7.44 11.29 -8.98
N TRP A 60 -6.31 10.64 -8.75
CA TRP A 60 -5.55 9.91 -9.77
C TRP A 60 -4.73 8.80 -9.15
N ASP A 61 -4.23 7.89 -9.99
CA ASP A 61 -3.12 7.03 -9.63
C ASP A 61 -1.78 7.60 -10.08
N ALA A 62 -0.74 7.18 -9.37
CA ALA A 62 0.64 7.61 -9.59
C ALA A 62 1.59 6.43 -9.39
N ALA A 63 2.81 6.59 -9.86
CA ALA A 63 3.94 5.78 -9.45
C ALA A 63 4.79 6.56 -8.46
N TRP A 64 5.06 5.99 -7.28
CA TRP A 64 6.13 6.44 -6.40
C TRP A 64 7.46 5.86 -6.89
N VAL A 65 8.32 6.70 -7.43
CA VAL A 65 9.62 6.34 -8.00
C VAL A 65 10.75 6.77 -7.08
N PHE A 66 11.68 5.86 -6.79
CA PHE A 66 12.88 6.15 -6.00
C PHE A 66 14.07 5.32 -6.48
N ILE A 67 15.28 5.74 -6.09
CA ILE A 67 16.53 5.23 -6.65
C ILE A 67 17.38 4.59 -5.55
N LYS A 68 17.95 3.43 -5.86
CA LYS A 68 19.01 2.80 -5.09
C LYS A 68 20.26 2.67 -5.96
N TYR A 69 21.42 2.93 -5.38
CA TYR A 69 22.69 2.75 -6.08
C TYR A 69 23.70 2.08 -5.16
N ARG A 70 24.73 1.47 -5.73
CA ARG A 70 25.92 1.03 -5.02
C ARG A 70 27.16 1.32 -5.84
N VAL A 71 28.27 1.50 -5.13
CA VAL A 71 29.57 1.86 -5.68
C VAL A 71 30.51 0.67 -5.50
N ASN A 72 31.18 0.25 -6.57
CA ASN A 72 32.19 -0.82 -6.55
C ASN A 72 31.73 -2.12 -5.86
N ASN A 73 30.50 -2.57 -6.17
CA ASN A 73 29.84 -3.72 -5.52
C ASN A 73 29.66 -3.58 -3.99
N GLY A 74 29.67 -2.36 -3.46
CA GLY A 74 29.41 -2.06 -2.05
C GLY A 74 27.94 -2.19 -1.66
N THR A 75 27.59 -1.58 -0.53
CA THR A 75 26.21 -1.61 0.00
C THR A 75 25.29 -0.69 -0.79
N TRP A 76 24.07 -1.16 -1.04
CA TRP A 76 23.02 -0.34 -1.64
C TRP A 76 22.64 0.84 -0.74
N THR A 77 22.58 2.03 -1.33
CA THR A 77 22.30 3.30 -0.68
C THR A 77 21.17 4.03 -1.42
N HIS A 78 20.41 4.84 -0.70
CA HIS A 78 19.34 5.65 -1.29
C HIS A 78 19.93 6.83 -2.10
N GLY A 79 19.48 7.00 -3.35
CA GLY A 79 19.89 8.11 -4.21
C GLY A 79 19.03 9.35 -3.97
N ILE A 80 19.65 10.49 -3.64
CA ILE A 80 18.93 11.76 -3.42
C ILE A 80 18.68 12.45 -4.77
N ILE A 81 17.41 12.63 -5.11
CA ILE A 81 16.98 13.20 -6.38
C ILE A 81 16.51 14.64 -6.25
N SER A 82 16.33 15.34 -7.38
CA SER A 82 15.89 16.74 -7.41
C SER A 82 14.95 17.04 -8.57
N GLN A 83 13.98 17.92 -8.36
CA GLN A 83 13.14 18.45 -9.43
C GLN A 83 13.96 19.21 -10.48
N ALA A 84 15.06 19.86 -10.08
CA ALA A 84 15.84 20.72 -10.97
C ALA A 84 16.45 19.90 -12.11
N ASN A 85 16.25 20.34 -13.35
CA ASN A 85 16.69 19.67 -14.58
C ASN A 85 16.09 18.28 -14.83
N SER A 86 15.21 17.77 -13.97
CA SER A 86 14.46 16.55 -14.28
C SER A 86 13.48 16.78 -15.43
N VAL A 87 13.32 15.77 -16.29
CA VAL A 87 12.52 15.82 -17.51
C VAL A 87 11.44 14.75 -17.44
N ALA A 88 10.18 15.18 -17.40
CA ALA A 88 9.05 14.28 -17.53
C ALA A 88 8.89 13.81 -18.99
N SER A 89 8.40 12.58 -19.17
CA SER A 89 7.92 12.11 -20.48
C SER A 89 6.66 12.89 -20.88
N PRO A 90 6.39 13.12 -22.18
CA PRO A 90 5.11 13.64 -22.63
C PRO A 90 3.92 12.85 -22.06
N GLY A 91 2.87 13.54 -21.63
CA GLY A 91 1.70 12.93 -20.99
C GLY A 91 1.85 12.65 -19.49
N ALA A 92 3.03 12.91 -18.91
CA ALA A 92 3.31 12.69 -17.49
C ALA A 92 3.65 13.99 -16.76
N THR A 93 3.20 14.07 -15.51
CA THR A 93 3.78 14.94 -14.48
C THR A 93 4.80 14.13 -13.69
N LEU A 94 5.92 14.77 -13.33
CA LEU A 94 6.99 14.23 -12.49
C LEU A 94 7.24 15.23 -11.35
N ASP A 95 6.79 14.88 -10.15
CA ASP A 95 6.89 15.72 -8.95
C ASP A 95 7.83 15.07 -7.93
N VAL A 96 9.06 15.58 -7.86
CA VAL A 96 10.06 15.18 -6.88
C VAL A 96 9.72 15.80 -5.53
N THR A 97 9.74 14.98 -4.47
CA THR A 97 9.45 15.46 -3.13
C THR A 97 10.56 16.36 -2.60
N SER A 98 10.20 17.30 -1.73
CA SER A 98 11.11 18.33 -1.22
C SER A 98 12.32 17.79 -0.44
N ASP A 99 12.20 16.59 0.14
CA ASP A 99 13.31 15.87 0.79
C ASP A 99 14.22 15.10 -0.18
N GLY A 100 13.86 15.03 -1.47
CA GLY A 100 14.61 14.33 -2.51
C GLY A 100 14.61 12.81 -2.41
N ILE A 101 13.73 12.20 -1.62
CA ILE A 101 13.67 10.74 -1.40
C ILE A 101 12.95 10.01 -2.54
N GLY A 102 12.15 10.70 -3.35
CA GLY A 102 11.52 10.09 -4.50
C GLY A 102 10.59 11.05 -5.21
N ALA A 103 9.88 10.54 -6.20
CA ALA A 103 9.01 11.35 -7.05
C ALA A 103 7.68 10.64 -7.30
N PHE A 104 6.61 11.43 -7.40
CA PHE A 104 5.34 10.96 -7.93
C PHE A 104 5.31 11.19 -9.44
N VAL A 105 5.02 10.13 -10.20
CA VAL A 105 4.78 10.20 -11.64
C VAL A 105 3.33 9.85 -11.95
N TYR A 106 2.60 10.73 -12.61
CA TYR A 106 1.17 10.53 -12.91
C TYR A 106 0.79 11.21 -14.21
N ARG A 107 -0.43 10.97 -14.72
CA ARG A 107 -0.92 11.59 -15.96
C ARG A 107 -0.95 13.11 -15.83
N ASP A 108 -0.52 13.84 -16.85
CA ASP A 108 -0.56 15.31 -16.87
C ASP A 108 -1.96 15.90 -17.11
N SER A 109 -2.92 15.07 -17.50
CA SER A 109 -4.26 15.45 -17.91
C SER A 109 -5.29 14.37 -17.59
N ASP A 110 -6.57 14.75 -17.55
CA ASP A 110 -7.68 13.82 -17.31
C ASP A 110 -7.72 12.73 -18.38
N GLY A 111 -7.86 11.47 -17.95
CA GLY A 111 -7.86 10.33 -18.84
C GLY A 111 -7.79 9.01 -18.09
N SER A 112 -7.94 7.90 -18.82
CA SER A 112 -7.78 6.56 -18.28
C SER A 112 -7.19 5.58 -19.30
N GLY A 113 -6.68 4.45 -18.82
CA GLY A 113 -6.10 3.38 -19.62
C GLY A 113 -4.65 3.09 -19.23
N ASN A 114 -3.93 2.33 -20.04
CA ASN A 114 -2.53 2.03 -19.77
C ASN A 114 -1.65 3.26 -20.06
N VAL A 115 -0.51 3.36 -19.38
CA VAL A 115 0.51 4.38 -19.64
C VAL A 115 1.84 3.70 -19.96
N ASN A 116 2.61 4.33 -20.83
CA ASN A 116 3.97 3.94 -21.16
C ASN A 116 4.79 5.20 -21.42
N TYR A 117 5.43 5.68 -20.37
CA TYR A 117 6.31 6.82 -20.39
C TYR A 117 7.71 6.38 -20.75
N GLN A 118 8.34 7.10 -21.68
CA GLN A 118 9.61 6.70 -22.27
C GLN A 118 10.66 7.78 -22.02
N ASN A 119 11.90 7.37 -21.74
CA ASN A 119 13.06 8.25 -21.55
C ASN A 119 12.79 9.37 -20.52
N MET A 120 12.13 9.02 -19.41
CA MET A 120 12.01 9.95 -18.28
C MET A 120 13.38 10.14 -17.64
N GLN A 121 13.73 11.37 -17.28
CA GLN A 121 15.03 11.67 -16.68
C GLN A 121 14.83 12.29 -15.30
N ILE A 122 15.34 11.63 -14.27
CA ILE A 122 15.37 12.18 -12.92
C ILE A 122 16.81 12.58 -12.60
N ARG A 123 17.02 13.83 -12.18
CA ARG A 123 18.32 14.27 -11.66
C ARG A 123 18.62 13.58 -10.35
N TRP A 124 19.70 12.80 -10.33
CA TRP A 124 20.31 12.25 -9.13
C TRP A 124 21.54 13.07 -8.73
N ASN A 125 21.56 13.55 -7.50
CA ASN A 125 22.71 14.23 -6.91
C ASN A 125 23.65 13.17 -6.32
N PHE A 126 24.67 12.77 -7.07
CA PHE A 126 25.61 11.71 -6.64
C PHE A 126 26.64 12.19 -5.60
N GLY A 127 26.68 13.50 -5.31
CA GLY A 127 27.41 14.05 -4.17
C GLY A 127 28.93 13.87 -4.31
N SER A 128 29.52 13.11 -3.39
CA SER A 128 30.97 12.83 -3.36
C SER A 128 31.35 11.49 -4.02
N THR A 129 30.42 10.85 -4.74
CA THR A 129 30.72 9.64 -5.51
C THR A 129 31.69 9.99 -6.63
N ASP A 130 32.76 9.21 -6.78
CA ASP A 130 33.75 9.42 -7.84
C ASP A 130 33.14 9.00 -9.19
N THR A 131 33.40 9.77 -10.25
CA THR A 131 32.87 9.47 -11.59
C THR A 131 33.63 8.35 -12.28
N ASP A 132 34.82 7.98 -11.78
CA ASP A 132 35.58 6.81 -12.23
C ASP A 132 35.12 5.50 -11.57
N ASP A 133 34.25 5.56 -10.54
CA ASP A 133 33.75 4.38 -9.86
C ASP A 133 32.75 3.58 -10.71
N ILE A 134 32.68 2.26 -10.47
CA ILE A 134 31.63 1.42 -11.06
C ILE A 134 30.35 1.61 -10.24
N ILE A 135 29.33 2.21 -10.87
CA ILE A 135 28.02 2.47 -10.27
C ILE A 135 27.01 1.46 -10.80
N ASP A 136 26.40 0.69 -9.90
CA ASP A 136 25.16 -0.04 -10.18
C ASP A 136 23.98 0.80 -9.70
N ILE A 137 22.94 0.90 -10.52
CA ILE A 137 21.73 1.66 -10.22
C ILE A 137 20.47 0.81 -10.41
N GLN A 138 19.51 1.02 -9.51
CA GLN A 138 18.18 0.45 -9.58
C GLN A 138 17.15 1.55 -9.36
N VAL A 139 16.11 1.52 -10.18
CA VAL A 139 14.95 2.40 -10.06
C VAL A 139 13.76 1.52 -9.69
N PHE A 140 13.12 1.86 -8.58
CA PHE A 140 11.93 1.18 -8.07
C PHE A 140 10.71 2.05 -8.29
N ALA A 141 9.57 1.41 -8.54
CA ALA A 141 8.30 2.09 -8.69
C ALA A 141 7.18 1.33 -7.95
N ILE A 142 6.31 2.07 -7.27
CA ILE A 142 5.16 1.53 -6.52
C ILE A 142 3.90 2.25 -6.98
N GLU A 143 2.84 1.51 -7.35
CA GLU A 143 1.54 2.12 -7.67
C GLU A 143 0.90 2.71 -6.40
N MET A 144 0.57 4.00 -6.48
CA MET A 144 -0.04 4.82 -5.44
C MET A 144 -1.34 5.44 -5.95
N VAL A 145 -2.20 5.87 -5.03
CA VAL A 145 -3.42 6.64 -5.33
C VAL A 145 -3.38 7.92 -4.51
N TYR A 146 -3.62 9.05 -5.18
CA TYR A 146 -3.82 10.33 -4.53
C TYR A 146 -5.16 10.36 -3.81
N VAL A 147 -5.14 10.70 -2.53
CA VAL A 147 -6.30 10.95 -1.67
C VAL A 147 -6.34 12.45 -1.37
N PRO A 148 -7.30 13.20 -1.95
CA PRO A 148 -7.33 14.65 -1.85
C PRO A 148 -7.61 15.17 -0.44
N GLU A 149 -7.19 16.41 -0.20
CA GLU A 149 -7.48 17.16 1.01
C GLU A 149 -9.00 17.31 1.17
N GLY A 150 -9.47 17.20 2.41
CA GLY A 150 -10.85 17.51 2.71
C GLY A 150 -11.38 16.83 3.95
N SER A 151 -12.50 17.38 4.44
CA SER A 151 -13.22 16.82 5.58
C SER A 151 -13.88 15.50 5.24
N PHE A 152 -13.92 14.59 6.20
CA PHE A 152 -14.51 13.27 6.05
C PHE A 152 -15.04 12.75 7.39
N TYR A 153 -15.76 11.64 7.36
CA TYR A 153 -16.30 10.99 8.55
C TYR A 153 -15.53 9.72 8.89
N VAL A 154 -15.26 9.54 10.18
CA VAL A 154 -14.78 8.28 10.76
C VAL A 154 -15.85 7.65 11.62
N GLY A 155 -15.78 6.32 11.74
CA GLY A 155 -16.77 5.53 12.45
C GLY A 155 -17.93 5.11 11.56
N GLY A 156 -19.06 4.77 12.18
CA GLY A 156 -20.23 4.26 11.49
C GLY A 156 -21.52 4.93 11.95
N THR A 157 -22.62 4.45 11.41
CA THR A 157 -23.98 4.80 11.85
C THR A 157 -24.54 3.68 12.73
N THR A 158 -25.78 3.25 12.51
CA THR A 158 -26.28 1.98 13.06
C THR A 158 -25.42 0.82 12.56
N GLY A 159 -25.18 -0.18 13.41
CA GLY A 159 -24.28 -1.29 13.12
C GLY A 159 -23.55 -1.75 14.37
N ASP A 160 -23.02 -2.96 14.32
CA ASP A 160 -22.35 -3.69 15.40
C ASP A 160 -20.83 -3.77 15.21
N GLU A 161 -20.24 -2.91 14.36
CA GLU A 161 -18.79 -2.82 14.20
C GLU A 161 -18.12 -2.54 15.56
N ALA A 162 -17.14 -3.36 15.93
CA ALA A 162 -16.52 -3.31 17.24
C ALA A 162 -15.67 -2.05 17.38
N ASN A 163 -15.72 -1.39 18.55
CA ASN A 163 -14.84 -0.27 18.91
C ASN A 163 -14.79 0.89 17.89
N LYS A 164 -15.83 1.03 17.03
CA LYS A 164 -15.87 2.07 16.00
C LYS A 164 -15.78 3.47 16.60
N PHE A 165 -15.22 4.39 15.81
CA PHE A 165 -15.21 5.80 16.17
C PHE A 165 -16.63 6.38 16.22
N HIS A 166 -16.81 7.39 17.06
CA HIS A 166 -18.01 8.22 17.11
C HIS A 166 -17.72 9.57 17.78
N SER A 167 -18.71 10.46 17.72
CA SER A 167 -18.68 11.75 18.39
C SER A 167 -18.86 11.57 19.91
N GLY A 168 -17.91 12.08 20.69
CA GLY A 168 -17.95 12.02 22.15
C GLY A 168 -19.18 12.71 22.73
N GLY A 169 -19.77 12.14 23.78
CA GLY A 169 -21.01 12.62 24.38
C GLY A 169 -22.28 12.28 23.61
N PHE A 170 -22.17 11.56 22.49
CA PHE A 170 -23.29 11.11 21.65
C PHE A 170 -23.31 9.59 21.51
N SER A 171 -24.35 9.08 20.85
CA SER A 171 -24.50 7.65 20.53
C SER A 171 -23.33 7.14 19.69
N THR A 172 -23.02 5.84 19.80
CA THR A 172 -22.06 5.15 18.93
C THR A 172 -22.46 5.14 17.45
N SER A 173 -23.72 5.50 17.15
CA SER A 173 -24.21 5.70 15.78
C SER A 173 -23.96 7.12 15.23
N SER A 174 -23.32 8.00 16.00
CA SER A 174 -23.00 9.36 15.60
C SER A 174 -21.55 9.47 15.14
N SER A 175 -21.28 9.18 13.86
CA SER A 175 -19.94 9.31 13.26
C SER A 175 -19.26 10.65 13.58
N PHE A 176 -17.94 10.66 13.74
CA PHE A 176 -17.17 11.87 14.01
C PHE A 176 -16.64 12.47 12.71
N ARG A 177 -16.71 13.80 12.55
CA ARG A 177 -16.23 14.49 11.35
C ARG A 177 -14.86 15.11 11.60
N ILE A 178 -13.88 14.71 10.81
CA ILE A 178 -12.55 15.33 10.79
C ILE A 178 -12.59 16.52 9.83
N THR A 179 -12.18 17.69 10.29
CA THR A 179 -12.29 18.95 9.52
C THR A 179 -11.00 19.73 9.39
N SER A 180 -9.90 19.27 10.00
CA SER A 180 -8.57 19.88 9.88
C SER A 180 -7.50 18.95 10.44
N GLU A 181 -6.23 19.30 10.25
CA GLU A 181 -5.11 18.70 10.98
C GLU A 181 -4.89 19.28 12.40
N ALA A 182 -5.75 20.17 12.91
CA ALA A 182 -5.59 20.72 14.26
C ALA A 182 -5.66 19.64 15.35
N ALA A 183 -5.06 19.91 16.51
CA ALA A 183 -5.05 18.94 17.63
C ALA A 183 -6.48 18.49 17.99
N LEU A 184 -6.64 17.19 18.23
CA LEU A 184 -7.93 16.54 18.45
C LEU A 184 -7.90 15.73 19.75
N THR A 185 -8.77 16.07 20.68
CA THR A 185 -8.88 15.37 21.96
C THR A 185 -9.71 14.09 21.81
N ILE A 186 -9.31 13.05 22.54
CA ILE A 186 -10.05 11.80 22.69
C ILE A 186 -10.76 11.83 24.04
N ALA A 187 -12.07 12.04 24.05
CA ALA A 187 -12.87 12.11 25.26
C ALA A 187 -14.36 11.90 24.96
N ASN A 188 -15.11 11.32 25.91
CA ASN A 188 -16.56 11.12 25.76
C ASN A 188 -17.36 12.39 26.08
N THR A 189 -17.03 13.51 25.44
CA THR A 189 -17.71 14.79 25.59
C THR A 189 -17.86 15.48 24.23
N SER A 190 -18.91 16.31 24.10
CA SER A 190 -19.26 16.95 22.84
C SER A 190 -18.08 17.72 22.23
N GLY A 191 -17.85 17.52 20.92
CA GLY A 191 -16.76 18.15 20.17
C GLY A 191 -15.48 17.32 20.08
N ASN A 192 -15.39 16.20 20.77
CA ASN A 192 -14.22 15.33 20.78
C ASN A 192 -14.44 14.03 19.99
N LEU A 193 -13.35 13.43 19.52
CA LEU A 193 -13.36 12.07 18.98
C LEU A 193 -13.51 11.10 20.14
N TYR A 194 -14.27 10.02 19.94
CA TYR A 194 -14.34 8.94 20.90
C TYR A 194 -14.49 7.59 20.20
N TYR A 195 -14.30 6.52 20.96
CA TYR A 195 -14.55 5.14 20.55
C TYR A 195 -14.85 4.32 21.79
N THR A 196 -15.55 3.21 21.59
CA THR A 196 -15.80 2.24 22.66
C THR A 196 -14.63 1.26 22.79
N ALA A 197 -14.43 0.70 23.97
CA ALA A 197 -13.55 -0.44 24.22
C ALA A 197 -14.41 -1.63 24.66
N THR A 198 -15.16 -2.20 23.71
CA THR A 198 -16.03 -3.38 23.91
C THR A 198 -15.23 -4.66 24.20
N ASN A 199 -13.91 -4.61 23.98
CA ASN A 199 -12.94 -5.64 24.31
C ASN A 199 -11.64 -4.98 24.84
N ALA A 200 -10.67 -5.79 25.26
CA ALA A 200 -9.38 -5.31 25.76
C ALA A 200 -8.47 -4.68 24.67
N ASN A 201 -8.88 -4.76 23.42
CA ASN A 201 -8.09 -4.40 22.25
C ASN A 201 -8.54 -3.08 21.60
N GLY A 202 -9.55 -2.39 22.15
CA GLY A 202 -10.13 -1.20 21.52
C GLY A 202 -9.32 0.09 21.68
N GLY A 203 -8.42 0.14 22.66
CA GLY A 203 -7.61 1.30 23.02
C GLY A 203 -7.95 1.88 24.40
N ASP A 204 -7.26 2.95 24.79
CA ASP A 204 -7.33 3.56 26.13
C ASP A 204 -8.41 4.63 26.32
N GLN A 205 -9.11 4.98 25.24
CA GLN A 205 -10.22 5.94 25.20
C GLN A 205 -9.84 7.34 25.73
N THR A 206 -8.57 7.74 25.63
CA THR A 206 -8.08 9.00 26.19
C THR A 206 -6.93 9.60 25.37
N GLY A 207 -6.51 10.81 25.74
CA GLY A 207 -5.34 11.49 25.17
C GLY A 207 -5.69 12.53 24.10
N VAL A 208 -4.66 12.96 23.38
CA VAL A 208 -4.74 14.00 22.36
C VAL A 208 -3.93 13.55 21.14
N LEU A 209 -4.53 13.67 19.96
CA LEU A 209 -3.81 13.62 18.69
C LEU A 209 -3.22 15.00 18.45
N SER A 210 -1.91 15.09 18.32
CA SER A 210 -1.24 16.36 18.02
C SER A 210 -1.62 16.87 16.62
N ALA A 211 -1.28 18.12 16.34
CA ALA A 211 -1.48 18.67 15.00
C ALA A 211 -0.63 17.95 13.92
N SER A 212 0.45 17.29 14.34
CA SER A 212 1.36 16.56 13.45
C SER A 212 0.99 15.09 13.26
N TYR A 213 0.06 14.54 14.05
CA TYR A 213 -0.50 13.21 13.78
C TYR A 213 -1.32 13.27 12.49
N PRO A 214 -1.04 12.47 11.45
CA PRO A 214 -1.81 12.48 10.20
C PRO A 214 -3.23 12.00 10.45
N LYS A 215 -4.18 12.93 10.52
CA LYS A 215 -5.61 12.61 10.68
C LYS A 215 -6.27 12.35 9.34
N GLY A 216 -5.57 12.58 8.23
CA GLY A 216 -6.06 12.39 6.87
C GLY A 216 -6.90 13.56 6.36
N PHE A 217 -6.91 14.71 7.04
CA PHE A 217 -7.53 15.91 6.46
C PHE A 217 -6.71 16.39 5.26
N ASN A 218 -5.41 16.58 5.45
CA ASN A 218 -4.47 16.91 4.37
C ASN A 218 -4.47 15.81 3.31
N ASP A 219 -4.05 16.16 2.10
CA ASP A 219 -3.86 15.19 1.04
C ASP A 219 -2.64 14.28 1.26
N PHE A 220 -2.74 13.08 0.71
CA PHE A 220 -1.68 12.08 0.79
C PHE A 220 -1.82 11.09 -0.36
N TYR A 221 -0.74 10.35 -0.62
CA TYR A 221 -0.76 9.18 -1.46
C TYR A 221 -0.77 7.94 -0.58
N ALA A 222 -1.62 6.96 -0.91
CA ALA A 222 -1.58 5.62 -0.33
C ALA A 222 -1.24 4.60 -1.41
N MET A 223 -0.52 3.54 -1.06
CA MET A 223 -0.27 2.43 -1.97
C MET A 223 -1.61 1.88 -2.48
N LYS A 224 -1.71 1.70 -3.80
CA LYS A 224 -2.94 1.22 -4.47
C LYS A 224 -3.30 -0.20 -4.05
N TYR A 225 -2.27 -0.98 -3.73
CA TYR A 225 -2.37 -2.37 -3.31
C TYR A 225 -1.51 -2.61 -2.06
N GLU A 226 -1.72 -3.75 -1.38
CA GLU A 226 -0.79 -4.25 -0.35
C GLU A 226 0.61 -4.51 -0.93
N VAL A 227 1.64 -4.60 -0.09
CA VAL A 227 2.99 -4.96 -0.58
C VAL A 227 2.99 -6.37 -1.19
N THR A 228 3.64 -6.55 -2.35
CA THR A 228 3.78 -7.87 -2.97
C THR A 228 5.05 -8.62 -2.57
N GLU A 229 5.09 -9.93 -2.85
CA GLU A 229 6.32 -10.73 -2.72
C GLU A 229 7.47 -10.14 -3.54
N SER A 230 7.25 -9.71 -4.80
CA SER A 230 8.32 -9.10 -5.61
C SER A 230 8.81 -7.76 -5.08
N GLN A 231 7.90 -6.92 -4.57
CA GLN A 231 8.28 -5.65 -3.94
C GLN A 231 9.13 -5.89 -2.69
N TRP A 232 8.75 -6.85 -1.85
CA TRP A 232 9.56 -7.27 -0.70
C TRP A 232 10.94 -7.78 -1.12
N LEU A 233 11.03 -8.58 -2.18
CA LEU A 233 12.30 -9.09 -2.69
C LEU A 233 13.21 -7.98 -3.22
N GLY A 234 12.65 -6.92 -3.82
CA GLY A 234 13.40 -5.73 -4.21
C GLY A 234 14.11 -5.08 -3.02
N PHE A 235 13.41 -4.97 -1.89
CA PHE A 235 13.97 -4.53 -0.62
C PHE A 235 15.01 -5.53 -0.09
N PHE A 236 14.60 -6.78 0.16
CA PHE A 236 15.39 -7.80 0.83
C PHE A 236 16.71 -8.09 0.10
N ASN A 237 16.69 -8.16 -1.23
CA ASN A 237 17.88 -8.43 -2.04
C ASN A 237 18.86 -7.26 -2.12
N SER A 238 18.45 -6.06 -1.72
CA SER A 238 19.35 -4.90 -1.57
C SER A 238 20.06 -4.84 -0.20
N LEU A 239 19.66 -5.68 0.75
CA LEU A 239 20.20 -5.68 2.11
C LEU A 239 21.58 -6.36 2.20
N THR A 240 22.37 -5.94 3.20
CA THR A 240 23.57 -6.67 3.62
C THR A 240 23.18 -8.02 4.25
N GLU A 241 24.13 -8.97 4.32
CA GLU A 241 23.89 -10.29 4.94
C GLU A 241 23.33 -10.20 6.36
N ASN A 242 23.90 -9.34 7.23
CA ASN A 242 23.39 -9.18 8.59
C ASN A 242 21.95 -8.63 8.61
N GLN A 243 21.64 -7.68 7.73
CA GLN A 243 20.28 -7.16 7.60
C GLN A 243 19.31 -8.24 7.09
N LYS A 244 19.71 -9.05 6.11
CA LYS A 244 18.92 -10.18 5.59
C LYS A 244 18.60 -11.19 6.67
N THR A 245 19.59 -11.62 7.46
CA THR A 245 19.38 -12.55 8.58
C THR A 245 18.34 -12.05 9.57
N ASN A 246 18.32 -10.74 9.84
CA ASN A 246 17.31 -10.20 10.72
C ASN A 246 15.93 -10.11 10.03
N ARG A 247 15.86 -9.82 8.73
CA ARG A 247 14.62 -9.64 7.92
C ARG A 247 14.14 -10.92 7.21
N ASP A 248 14.60 -12.07 7.66
CA ASP A 248 14.29 -13.34 7.00
C ASP A 248 12.87 -13.81 7.32
N VAL A 249 11.98 -13.64 6.35
CA VAL A 249 10.57 -14.09 6.42
C VAL A 249 10.42 -15.61 6.46
N THR A 250 11.48 -16.37 6.14
CA THR A 250 11.46 -17.83 6.18
C THR A 250 11.86 -18.40 7.54
N ASP A 251 12.36 -17.56 8.45
CA ASP A 251 12.85 -17.96 9.76
C ASP A 251 11.73 -18.48 10.70
N ALA A 252 12.14 -18.99 11.87
CA ALA A 252 11.23 -19.56 12.86
C ALA A 252 10.24 -18.57 13.50
N ASN A 253 10.47 -17.26 13.41
CA ASN A 253 9.60 -16.22 13.96
C ASN A 253 8.58 -15.69 12.94
N HIS A 254 8.68 -16.13 11.67
CA HIS A 254 7.82 -15.76 10.56
C HIS A 254 7.12 -17.00 9.97
N LYS A 255 7.49 -17.39 8.74
CA LYS A 255 6.89 -18.51 8.02
C LYS A 255 7.42 -19.88 8.46
N ASN A 256 8.60 -19.92 9.08
CA ASN A 256 9.28 -21.12 9.56
C ASN A 256 9.46 -22.20 8.47
N SER A 257 9.74 -21.77 7.24
CA SER A 257 9.97 -22.65 6.10
C SER A 257 10.44 -21.88 4.87
N ASP A 258 11.31 -22.48 4.07
CA ASP A 258 11.56 -22.07 2.68
C ASP A 258 10.48 -22.60 1.70
N ALA A 259 9.63 -23.53 2.14
CA ALA A 259 8.56 -24.06 1.31
C ALA A 259 7.37 -23.08 1.22
N VAL A 260 6.42 -23.41 0.35
CA VAL A 260 5.15 -22.68 0.26
C VAL A 260 4.29 -23.00 1.49
N VAL A 261 3.94 -21.97 2.26
CA VAL A 261 3.05 -22.10 3.43
C VAL A 261 2.03 -20.97 3.38
N SER A 262 0.73 -21.30 3.52
CA SER A 262 -0.38 -20.35 3.36
C SER A 262 -0.20 -19.44 2.14
N ARG A 263 0.15 -20.03 0.99
CA ARG A 263 0.45 -19.37 -0.30
C ARG A 263 1.64 -18.40 -0.33
N ASN A 264 2.37 -18.14 0.76
CA ASN A 264 3.61 -17.37 0.69
C ASN A 264 4.72 -18.22 0.05
N THR A 265 5.32 -17.74 -1.05
CA THR A 265 6.30 -18.51 -1.85
C THR A 265 7.75 -18.07 -1.71
N ILE A 266 8.05 -17.20 -0.75
CA ILE A 266 9.40 -16.68 -0.52
C ILE A 266 10.33 -17.78 -0.02
N ALA A 267 11.51 -17.90 -0.60
CA ALA A 267 12.56 -18.82 -0.14
C ALA A 267 13.91 -18.11 -0.09
N TRP A 268 14.72 -18.40 0.93
CA TRP A 268 16.07 -17.86 1.07
C TRP A 268 17.03 -18.85 1.73
N THR A 269 18.08 -19.23 1.01
CA THR A 269 19.04 -20.24 1.47
C THR A 269 20.12 -19.71 2.42
N GLY A 270 20.00 -18.47 2.90
CA GLY A 270 20.96 -17.83 3.80
C GLY A 270 22.14 -17.11 3.13
N GLY A 271 22.91 -16.39 3.94
CA GLY A 271 24.14 -15.71 3.54
C GLY A 271 23.95 -14.53 2.59
N THR A 272 24.80 -14.42 1.57
CA THR A 272 24.69 -13.34 0.57
C THR A 272 23.68 -13.62 -0.55
N ALA A 273 23.09 -14.83 -0.58
CA ALA A 273 22.15 -15.24 -1.62
C ALA A 273 20.94 -14.30 -1.72
N SER A 274 20.40 -14.16 -2.93
CA SER A 274 19.11 -13.49 -3.14
C SER A 274 17.96 -14.41 -2.75
N ALA A 275 16.95 -13.87 -2.10
CA ALA A 275 15.67 -14.54 -1.92
C ALA A 275 14.91 -14.62 -3.26
N THR A 276 14.03 -15.62 -3.37
CA THR A 276 13.24 -15.90 -4.57
C THR A 276 11.75 -16.06 -4.24
N THR A 277 10.88 -15.89 -5.23
CA THR A 277 9.42 -16.07 -5.16
C THR A 277 8.95 -16.71 -6.46
N THR A 278 7.88 -17.49 -6.39
CA THR A 278 7.16 -18.01 -7.57
C THR A 278 5.82 -17.33 -7.79
N ALA A 279 5.47 -16.36 -6.94
CA ALA A 279 4.22 -15.60 -7.00
C ALA A 279 4.46 -14.09 -6.81
N PRO A 280 5.17 -13.43 -7.75
CA PRO A 280 5.67 -12.07 -7.57
C PRO A 280 4.59 -11.01 -7.30
N ASP A 281 3.36 -11.25 -7.76
CA ASP A 281 2.25 -10.29 -7.67
C ASP A 281 1.31 -10.54 -6.48
N ARG A 282 1.58 -11.58 -5.68
CA ARG A 282 0.78 -11.92 -4.50
C ARG A 282 1.11 -10.99 -3.35
N ALA A 283 0.09 -10.57 -2.60
CA ALA A 283 0.29 -9.85 -1.34
C ALA A 283 1.16 -10.68 -0.39
N ILE A 284 2.20 -10.07 0.17
CA ILE A 284 3.11 -10.75 1.09
C ILE A 284 2.50 -10.83 2.49
N SER A 285 2.43 -12.03 3.05
CA SER A 285 2.11 -12.29 4.45
C SER A 285 3.35 -12.71 5.25
N TYR A 286 3.18 -12.94 6.55
CA TYR A 286 4.24 -13.32 7.50
C TYR A 286 5.25 -12.24 7.88
N LEU A 287 5.02 -10.98 7.54
CA LEU A 287 5.88 -9.88 7.97
C LEU A 287 5.61 -9.47 9.43
N ASN A 288 6.68 -9.33 10.21
CA ASN A 288 6.63 -8.73 11.54
C ASN A 288 6.69 -7.18 11.46
N ILE A 289 6.68 -6.52 12.62
CA ILE A 289 6.68 -5.05 12.70
C ILE A 289 7.99 -4.42 12.22
N ALA A 290 9.12 -4.98 12.60
CA ALA A 290 10.44 -4.51 12.19
C ALA A 290 10.63 -4.63 10.68
N ASP A 291 10.11 -5.70 10.07
CA ASP A 291 10.12 -5.93 8.63
C ASP A 291 9.36 -4.84 7.88
N MET A 292 8.13 -4.60 8.29
CA MET A 292 7.25 -3.58 7.75
C MET A 292 7.87 -2.19 7.85
N ASN A 293 8.37 -1.82 9.03
CA ASN A 293 9.00 -0.53 9.27
C ASN A 293 10.30 -0.37 8.46
N ALA A 294 11.12 -1.42 8.36
CA ALA A 294 12.33 -1.36 7.55
C ALA A 294 12.00 -1.18 6.05
N TYR A 295 10.97 -1.85 5.53
CA TYR A 295 10.53 -1.66 4.15
C TYR A 295 10.02 -0.23 3.90
N MET A 296 9.16 0.29 4.77
CA MET A 296 8.64 1.65 4.63
C MET A 296 9.76 2.69 4.71
N ASP A 297 10.74 2.49 5.59
CA ASP A 297 11.90 3.38 5.65
C ASP A 297 12.73 3.31 4.35
N TRP A 298 13.05 2.10 3.89
CA TRP A 298 13.82 1.88 2.67
C TRP A 298 13.16 2.50 1.43
N THR A 299 11.83 2.41 1.31
CA THR A 299 11.05 3.01 0.21
C THR A 299 10.88 4.53 0.36
N GLY A 300 11.15 5.11 1.53
CA GLY A 300 10.81 6.50 1.82
C GLY A 300 9.33 6.72 2.15
N LEU A 301 8.54 5.68 2.33
CA LEU A 301 7.12 5.80 2.68
C LEU A 301 6.96 5.84 4.21
N ARG A 302 5.72 5.96 4.68
CA ARG A 302 5.35 5.91 6.11
C ARG A 302 4.13 5.01 6.32
N PRO A 303 3.87 4.57 7.56
CA PRO A 303 2.61 3.91 7.86
C PRO A 303 1.42 4.88 7.71
N LEU A 304 0.27 4.33 7.32
CA LEU A 304 -1.03 5.00 7.37
C LEU A 304 -1.50 5.11 8.82
N SER A 305 -2.18 6.20 9.19
CA SER A 305 -3.02 6.18 10.39
C SER A 305 -4.32 5.44 10.13
N GLU A 306 -4.98 4.91 11.17
CA GLU A 306 -6.29 4.29 11.01
C GLU A 306 -7.39 5.29 10.57
N LEU A 307 -7.16 6.60 10.77
CA LEU A 307 -8.04 7.65 10.26
C LEU A 307 -7.85 7.86 8.76
N GLU A 308 -6.60 7.86 8.28
CA GLU A 308 -6.28 7.86 6.85
C GLU A 308 -6.81 6.61 6.15
N TYR A 309 -6.74 5.44 6.80
CA TYR A 309 -7.31 4.19 6.28
C TYR A 309 -8.82 4.30 6.03
N GLU A 310 -9.58 4.81 7.01
CA GLU A 310 -11.03 5.01 6.83
C GLU A 310 -11.35 6.04 5.74
N LYS A 311 -10.56 7.12 5.63
CA LYS A 311 -10.69 8.05 4.50
C LYS A 311 -10.41 7.36 3.18
N ALA A 312 -9.33 6.59 3.07
CA ALA A 312 -8.94 5.87 1.87
C ALA A 312 -10.04 4.90 1.39
N CYS A 313 -10.78 4.29 2.33
CA CYS A 313 -11.94 3.46 2.03
C CYS A 313 -13.13 4.29 1.51
N ARG A 314 -13.55 5.29 2.29
CA ARG A 314 -14.87 5.92 2.20
C ARG A 314 -14.89 7.23 1.41
N GLY A 315 -13.84 8.04 1.51
CA GLY A 315 -13.85 9.41 1.05
C GLY A 315 -14.76 10.32 1.90
N PRO A 316 -15.29 11.42 1.32
CA PRO A 316 -16.02 12.45 2.07
C PRO A 316 -17.49 12.10 2.34
N ILE A 317 -17.97 10.93 1.88
CA ILE A 317 -19.36 10.51 2.01
C ILE A 317 -19.70 10.12 3.46
N ILE A 318 -20.98 10.23 3.81
CA ILE A 318 -21.49 9.80 5.12
C ILE A 318 -21.35 8.28 5.24
N PRO A 319 -20.92 7.74 6.40
CA PRO A 319 -20.81 6.30 6.60
C PRO A 319 -22.14 5.59 6.43
N LYS A 320 -22.12 4.40 5.83
CA LYS A 320 -23.29 3.52 5.74
C LYS A 320 -23.18 2.36 6.73
N PRO A 321 -24.31 1.84 7.25
CA PRO A 321 -24.32 0.69 8.14
C PRO A 321 -23.60 -0.53 7.53
N GLY A 322 -22.63 -1.11 8.25
CA GLY A 322 -21.97 -2.35 7.84
C GLY A 322 -21.20 -2.28 6.53
N GLU A 323 -20.76 -1.09 6.12
CA GLU A 323 -20.13 -0.92 4.82
C GLU A 323 -18.71 -1.49 4.76
N PHE A 324 -18.39 -2.02 3.58
CA PHE A 324 -17.04 -2.43 3.20
C PHE A 324 -16.39 -1.33 2.34
N ALA A 325 -15.15 -1.54 1.90
CA ALA A 325 -14.37 -0.54 1.16
C ALA A 325 -15.09 0.03 -0.07
N TRP A 326 -15.96 -0.75 -0.72
CA TRP A 326 -16.77 -0.31 -1.87
C TRP A 326 -18.00 0.55 -1.52
N GLY A 327 -18.29 0.76 -0.24
CA GLY A 327 -19.34 1.68 0.22
C GLY A 327 -20.76 1.11 0.17
N SER A 328 -20.90 -0.21 0.31
CA SER A 328 -22.17 -0.90 0.57
C SER A 328 -21.93 -2.04 1.58
N ALA A 329 -23.01 -2.63 2.09
CA ALA A 329 -22.96 -3.81 2.95
C ALA A 329 -23.18 -5.13 2.17
N ASN A 330 -23.31 -5.07 0.84
CA ASN A 330 -23.44 -6.27 0.02
C ASN A 330 -22.06 -6.92 -0.10
N ILE A 331 -21.97 -8.21 0.17
CA ILE A 331 -20.73 -8.98 0.05
C ILE A 331 -21.01 -10.36 -0.54
N ALA A 332 -20.11 -10.83 -1.41
CA ALA A 332 -20.10 -12.19 -1.90
C ALA A 332 -19.95 -13.19 -0.75
N SER A 333 -20.50 -14.39 -0.88
CA SER A 333 -20.54 -15.39 0.21
C SER A 333 -20.36 -16.83 -0.26
N ASN A 334 -20.06 -17.03 -1.55
CA ASN A 334 -19.74 -18.33 -2.11
C ASN A 334 -18.22 -18.50 -2.24
N ASP A 335 -17.75 -19.73 -2.07
CA ASP A 335 -16.35 -20.10 -2.27
C ASP A 335 -15.87 -19.73 -3.69
N TYR A 336 -14.73 -19.07 -3.76
CA TYR A 336 -14.08 -18.75 -5.02
C TYR A 336 -13.25 -19.90 -5.57
N THR A 337 -13.21 -19.97 -6.90
CA THR A 337 -12.34 -20.84 -7.68
C THR A 337 -11.25 -20.01 -8.33
N LEU A 338 -9.99 -20.31 -7.98
CA LEU A 338 -8.83 -19.69 -8.60
C LEU A 338 -8.35 -20.47 -9.84
N VAL A 339 -7.90 -19.73 -10.84
CA VAL A 339 -7.10 -20.26 -11.96
C VAL A 339 -5.80 -19.49 -12.08
N ASN A 340 -4.80 -20.11 -12.72
CA ASN A 340 -3.46 -19.54 -12.91
C ASN A 340 -2.79 -19.10 -11.60
N SER A 341 -2.97 -19.89 -10.53
CA SER A 341 -2.45 -19.56 -9.20
C SER A 341 -0.93 -19.33 -9.24
N GLY A 342 -0.47 -18.21 -8.69
CA GLY A 342 0.94 -17.79 -8.66
C GLY A 342 1.40 -16.97 -9.86
N PHE A 343 0.62 -16.86 -10.92
CA PHE A 343 0.99 -16.08 -12.10
C PHE A 343 0.36 -14.69 -12.10
N SER A 344 0.88 -13.78 -12.94
CA SER A 344 0.29 -12.45 -13.18
C SER A 344 -1.10 -12.47 -13.84
N SER A 345 -1.57 -13.66 -14.21
CA SER A 345 -2.93 -13.91 -14.72
C SER A 345 -3.81 -14.68 -13.73
N GLU A 346 -3.39 -14.80 -12.45
CA GLU A 346 -4.21 -15.34 -11.37
C GLU A 346 -5.52 -14.55 -11.28
N ARG A 347 -6.65 -15.26 -11.35
CA ARG A 347 -7.99 -14.67 -11.32
C ARG A 347 -9.01 -15.62 -10.71
N ILE A 348 -10.13 -15.06 -10.30
CA ILE A 348 -11.31 -15.78 -9.84
C ILE A 348 -12.21 -16.06 -11.06
N THR A 349 -12.65 -17.30 -11.24
CA THR A 349 -13.50 -17.66 -12.39
C THR A 349 -15.00 -17.53 -12.14
N ASN A 350 -15.38 -17.44 -10.86
CA ASN A 350 -16.76 -17.33 -10.41
C ASN A 350 -16.97 -16.11 -9.47
N PRO A 351 -16.50 -14.90 -9.83
CA PRO A 351 -16.77 -13.73 -9.01
C PRO A 351 -18.28 -13.46 -9.00
N GLU A 352 -18.80 -12.97 -7.88
CA GLU A 352 -20.22 -12.64 -7.78
C GLU A 352 -20.48 -11.26 -8.40
N THR A 353 -21.70 -11.07 -8.93
CA THR A 353 -22.13 -9.84 -9.59
C THR A 353 -23.12 -9.06 -8.73
N ASN A 354 -23.17 -7.73 -8.87
CA ASN A 354 -24.01 -6.83 -8.07
C ASN A 354 -23.77 -6.94 -6.54
N THR A 355 -22.56 -7.33 -6.16
CA THR A 355 -22.13 -7.45 -4.76
C THR A 355 -20.63 -7.24 -4.68
N GLY A 356 -20.14 -6.94 -3.48
CA GLY A 356 -18.72 -6.74 -3.27
C GLY A 356 -17.93 -8.04 -3.24
N ASN A 357 -16.84 -8.10 -3.99
CA ASN A 357 -15.96 -9.26 -3.97
C ASN A 357 -14.75 -8.99 -3.05
N ALA A 358 -14.56 -9.86 -2.06
CA ALA A 358 -13.41 -9.89 -1.17
C ALA A 358 -13.05 -11.34 -0.83
N ILE A 359 -11.78 -11.61 -0.51
CA ILE A 359 -11.34 -12.90 0.03
C ILE A 359 -11.39 -12.81 1.57
N TYR A 360 -12.25 -13.61 2.17
CA TYR A 360 -12.45 -13.71 3.62
C TYR A 360 -12.98 -15.12 3.94
N SER A 361 -13.31 -15.39 5.20
CA SER A 361 -13.66 -16.75 5.69
C SER A 361 -14.79 -17.48 4.95
N LEU A 362 -15.70 -16.78 4.24
CA LEU A 362 -16.79 -17.43 3.48
C LEU A 362 -16.52 -17.57 1.98
N THR A 363 -15.55 -16.83 1.43
CA THR A 363 -15.21 -16.88 0.01
C THR A 363 -13.88 -17.58 -0.24
N ASN A 364 -13.16 -17.94 0.83
CA ASN A 364 -11.84 -18.54 0.72
C ASN A 364 -11.87 -19.99 0.25
N GLY A 365 -12.94 -20.78 0.46
CA GLY A 365 -13.02 -22.17 -0.02
C GLY A 365 -11.75 -22.98 0.21
N SER A 366 -11.11 -23.45 -0.87
CA SER A 366 -9.82 -24.16 -0.82
C SER A 366 -8.58 -23.26 -0.96
N ILE A 367 -8.76 -21.94 -0.99
CA ILE A 367 -7.71 -20.93 -1.09
C ILE A 367 -7.14 -20.70 0.31
N ASP A 368 -5.98 -21.30 0.56
CA ASP A 368 -5.29 -21.25 1.86
C ASP A 368 -4.26 -20.11 1.91
N GLY A 369 -4.70 -18.85 1.90
CA GLY A 369 -3.80 -17.69 1.97
C GLY A 369 -4.24 -16.48 1.15
N PRO A 370 -3.43 -15.40 1.16
CA PRO A 370 -3.70 -14.23 0.36
C PRO A 370 -3.65 -14.51 -1.15
N VAL A 371 -4.28 -13.61 -1.90
CA VAL A 371 -4.40 -13.66 -3.36
C VAL A 371 -3.59 -12.53 -4.02
N ARG A 372 -3.49 -12.59 -5.35
CA ARG A 372 -2.87 -11.54 -6.16
C ARG A 372 -3.52 -10.18 -5.90
N ASN A 373 -2.70 -9.13 -5.83
CA ASN A 373 -3.20 -7.75 -5.73
C ASN A 373 -4.10 -7.40 -6.93
N GLY A 374 -5.24 -6.76 -6.66
CA GLY A 374 -6.24 -6.39 -7.65
C GLY A 374 -6.98 -7.55 -8.33
N ILE A 375 -6.92 -8.76 -7.76
CA ILE A 375 -7.55 -9.94 -8.35
C ILE A 375 -9.05 -9.74 -8.61
N PHE A 376 -9.75 -9.02 -7.74
CA PHE A 376 -11.20 -8.79 -7.87
C PHE A 376 -11.48 -7.86 -9.05
N ALA A 377 -10.72 -6.78 -9.19
CA ALA A 377 -10.81 -5.90 -10.35
C ALA A 377 -10.49 -6.62 -11.67
N ALA A 378 -9.51 -7.53 -11.68
CA ALA A 378 -9.18 -8.33 -12.85
C ALA A 378 -10.22 -9.43 -13.16
N SER A 379 -11.08 -9.78 -12.20
CA SER A 379 -12.08 -10.86 -12.33
C SER A 379 -13.49 -10.32 -12.52
N ALA A 380 -13.78 -9.09 -12.09
CA ALA A 380 -15.12 -8.51 -12.08
C ALA A 380 -15.83 -8.64 -13.44
N VAL A 381 -17.11 -9.02 -13.39
CA VAL A 381 -17.94 -9.12 -14.60
C VAL A 381 -18.32 -7.72 -15.07
N ASN A 382 -18.72 -6.87 -14.13
CA ASN A 382 -18.96 -5.46 -14.35
C ASN A 382 -17.87 -4.66 -13.64
N ASN A 383 -17.12 -3.84 -14.38
CA ASN A 383 -16.03 -3.00 -13.86
C ASN A 383 -16.56 -1.79 -13.06
N ASN A 384 -17.39 -2.04 -12.05
CA ASN A 384 -17.90 -1.07 -11.10
C ASN A 384 -17.17 -1.23 -9.75
N ARG A 385 -17.23 -0.18 -8.93
CA ARG A 385 -16.53 -0.12 -7.63
C ARG A 385 -16.88 -1.29 -6.70
N GLU A 386 -18.15 -1.72 -6.68
CA GLU A 386 -18.61 -2.79 -5.80
C GLU A 386 -18.01 -4.13 -6.22
N GLU A 387 -18.22 -4.56 -7.46
CA GLU A 387 -17.71 -5.85 -7.94
C GLU A 387 -16.18 -5.93 -7.95
N THR A 388 -15.48 -4.82 -8.18
CA THR A 388 -14.01 -4.79 -8.14
C THR A 388 -13.43 -4.79 -6.73
N GLY A 389 -14.26 -4.59 -5.69
CA GLY A 389 -13.82 -4.43 -4.30
C GLY A 389 -13.09 -3.11 -4.03
N GLY A 390 -13.12 -2.17 -4.98
CA GLY A 390 -12.36 -0.93 -4.93
C GLY A 390 -12.92 0.11 -3.95
N SER A 391 -12.05 0.94 -3.40
CA SER A 391 -12.43 2.04 -2.53
C SER A 391 -13.06 3.23 -3.27
N TYR A 392 -13.51 4.24 -2.53
CA TYR A 392 -14.02 5.49 -3.12
C TYR A 392 -12.99 6.15 -4.05
N TYR A 393 -11.69 5.99 -3.74
CA TYR A 393 -10.59 6.53 -4.51
C TYR A 393 -9.96 5.53 -5.48
N GLY A 394 -10.44 4.28 -5.55
CA GLY A 394 -9.85 3.24 -6.40
C GLY A 394 -8.62 2.56 -5.78
N ILE A 395 -8.46 2.62 -4.46
CA ILE A 395 -7.50 1.80 -3.72
C ILE A 395 -8.13 0.42 -3.52
N MET A 396 -7.37 -0.64 -3.77
CA MET A 396 -7.90 -1.99 -3.88
C MET A 396 -7.62 -2.82 -2.62
N GLU A 397 -8.46 -3.82 -2.38
CA GLU A 397 -8.33 -4.80 -1.29
C GLU A 397 -8.22 -4.18 0.12
N LEU A 398 -9.00 -3.13 0.41
CA LEU A 398 -9.13 -2.56 1.77
C LEU A 398 -10.18 -3.29 2.65
N SER A 399 -10.76 -4.37 2.14
CA SER A 399 -11.66 -5.28 2.86
C SER A 399 -11.31 -6.72 2.49
N GLY A 400 -10.78 -7.49 3.43
CA GLY A 400 -10.28 -8.85 3.22
C GLY A 400 -8.81 -8.89 2.78
N ASN A 401 -8.41 -10.02 2.19
CA ASN A 401 -7.02 -10.35 1.85
C ASN A 401 -6.09 -10.42 3.06
N LEU A 402 -5.37 -9.36 3.44
CA LEU A 402 -4.59 -9.33 4.67
C LEU A 402 -5.01 -8.17 5.57
N TYR A 403 -4.94 -8.42 6.88
CA TYR A 403 -5.01 -7.36 7.86
C TYR A 403 -3.87 -6.39 7.65
N GLU A 404 -4.19 -5.11 7.69
CA GLU A 404 -3.22 -4.05 7.52
C GLU A 404 -2.93 -3.34 8.82
N ARG A 405 -1.64 -3.15 9.10
CA ARG A 405 -1.20 -2.41 10.27
C ARG A 405 -1.25 -0.92 9.99
N CYS A 406 -2.08 -0.20 10.74
CA CYS A 406 -2.19 1.25 10.69
C CYS A 406 -1.86 1.86 12.05
N VAL A 407 -1.28 3.05 12.09
CA VAL A 407 -0.99 3.73 13.36
C VAL A 407 -2.29 3.99 14.10
N THR A 408 -2.35 3.50 15.34
CA THR A 408 -3.54 3.60 16.19
C THR A 408 -3.67 4.98 16.82
N VAL A 409 -4.91 5.42 17.05
CA VAL A 409 -5.24 6.51 17.99
C VAL A 409 -5.32 6.00 19.43
N GLY A 410 -5.38 4.68 19.60
CA GLY A 410 -5.77 3.96 20.80
C GLY A 410 -4.70 3.76 21.87
N THR A 411 -3.45 4.09 21.59
CA THR A 411 -2.35 3.99 22.57
C THR A 411 -1.51 5.27 22.57
N LEU A 412 -0.86 5.55 23.71
CA LEU A 412 0.06 6.69 23.80
C LEU A 412 1.19 6.61 22.76
N GLN A 413 1.74 5.41 22.51
CA GLN A 413 2.77 5.22 21.49
C GLN A 413 2.27 5.55 20.09
N GLY A 414 1.05 5.12 19.73
CA GLY A 414 0.44 5.47 18.44
C GLY A 414 0.23 6.97 18.28
N ARG A 415 -0.24 7.64 19.34
CA ARG A 415 -0.49 9.09 19.33
C ARG A 415 0.78 9.96 19.27
N ASN A 416 1.94 9.39 19.57
CA ASN A 416 3.24 10.06 19.40
C ASN A 416 3.71 10.10 17.92
N PHE A 417 3.02 9.41 17.02
CA PHE A 417 3.32 9.45 15.59
C PHE A 417 3.09 10.85 15.01
N THR A 418 4.08 11.33 14.26
CA THR A 418 4.10 12.68 13.66
C THR A 418 4.09 12.66 12.13
N GLY A 419 3.83 11.50 11.51
CA GLY A 419 3.80 11.39 10.05
C GLY A 419 5.15 11.54 9.35
N LEU A 420 6.27 11.37 10.08
CA LEU A 420 7.60 11.37 9.46
C LEU A 420 7.72 10.26 8.42
N HIS A 421 8.32 10.58 7.28
CA HIS A 421 8.56 9.64 6.19
C HIS A 421 9.85 8.85 6.38
N GLY A 422 9.93 7.71 5.71
CA GLY A 422 11.19 6.99 5.49
C GLY A 422 12.27 7.90 4.92
N ASN A 423 13.50 7.68 5.37
CA ASN A 423 14.69 8.38 4.89
C ASN A 423 15.57 7.50 4.00
N GLY A 424 15.16 6.25 3.76
CA GLY A 424 15.89 5.31 2.90
C GLY A 424 17.03 4.58 3.59
N ILE A 425 17.24 4.77 4.90
CA ILE A 425 18.37 4.26 5.66
C ILE A 425 17.93 3.11 6.57
N ILE A 426 18.58 1.96 6.40
CA ILE A 426 18.38 0.78 7.22
C ILE A 426 19.62 0.56 8.08
N SER A 427 19.42 0.33 9.38
CA SER A 427 20.51 0.04 10.30
C SER A 427 21.31 -1.17 9.83
N SER A 428 22.63 -1.02 9.66
CA SER A 428 23.52 -2.13 9.31
C SER A 428 23.62 -3.17 10.42
N THR A 429 23.34 -2.78 11.67
CA THR A 429 23.46 -3.65 12.85
C THR A 429 22.18 -4.41 13.16
N THR A 430 21.01 -3.75 13.14
CA THR A 430 19.73 -4.37 13.52
C THR A 430 18.85 -4.75 12.33
N GLY A 431 19.11 -4.16 11.16
CA GLY A 431 18.22 -4.27 10.01
C GLY A 431 16.87 -3.57 10.17
N ASN A 432 16.72 -2.71 11.18
CA ASN A 432 15.52 -1.89 11.37
C ASN A 432 15.61 -0.58 10.59
N GLY A 433 14.44 0.00 10.28
CA GLY A 433 14.36 1.41 9.91
C GLY A 433 14.88 2.32 11.03
N THR A 434 15.36 3.50 10.63
CA THR A 434 15.97 4.53 11.46
C THR A 434 15.04 5.70 11.78
N VAL A 435 13.87 5.79 11.14
CA VAL A 435 12.89 6.84 11.43
C VAL A 435 12.40 6.74 12.88
N SER A 436 12.41 7.88 13.58
CA SER A 436 11.92 8.01 14.95
C SER A 436 10.40 8.23 14.99
N ASN A 437 9.81 8.10 16.17
CA ASN A 437 8.38 8.32 16.42
C ASN A 437 7.44 7.45 15.58
N TRP A 438 7.93 6.35 15.01
CA TRP A 438 7.08 5.28 14.52
C TRP A 438 6.70 4.34 15.67
N PRO A 439 5.62 3.54 15.51
CA PRO A 439 5.28 2.50 16.47
C PRO A 439 6.43 1.51 16.71
N ASN A 440 6.40 0.86 17.87
CA ASN A 440 7.53 0.08 18.39
C ASN A 440 7.89 -1.13 17.50
N ASN A 441 9.13 -1.18 17.01
CA ASN A 441 9.64 -2.24 16.13
C ASN A 441 9.58 -3.66 16.73
N THR A 442 9.56 -3.80 18.06
CA THR A 442 9.63 -5.09 18.73
C THR A 442 8.26 -5.58 19.17
N THR A 443 7.45 -4.71 19.79
CA THR A 443 6.16 -5.11 20.35
C THR A 443 5.01 -4.89 19.37
N GLY A 444 5.13 -3.92 18.46
CA GLY A 444 4.01 -3.44 17.66
C GLY A 444 3.11 -2.44 18.38
N ASP A 445 3.43 -2.03 19.62
CA ASP A 445 2.68 -0.98 20.30
C ASP A 445 2.70 0.31 19.47
N GLY A 446 1.52 0.89 19.27
CA GLY A 446 1.26 2.01 18.39
C GLY A 446 0.65 1.64 17.04
N TYR A 447 0.48 0.35 16.74
CA TYR A 447 -0.30 -0.13 15.61
C TYR A 447 -1.71 -0.61 16.01
N SER A 448 -2.61 -0.55 15.05
CA SER A 448 -3.95 -1.12 14.98
C SER A 448 -4.01 -2.04 13.76
N PHE A 449 -5.08 -2.84 13.64
CA PHE A 449 -5.31 -3.71 12.50
C PHE A 449 -6.63 -3.34 11.82
N ARG A 450 -6.57 -3.06 10.51
CA ARG A 450 -7.72 -2.65 9.69
C ARG A 450 -7.92 -3.61 8.52
N GLY A 451 -9.13 -3.64 7.95
CA GLY A 451 -9.45 -4.38 6.72
C GLY A 451 -9.73 -5.87 6.87
N GLY A 452 -9.28 -6.51 7.96
CA GLY A 452 -9.42 -7.97 8.16
C GLY A 452 -8.63 -8.79 7.13
N SER A 453 -8.71 -10.12 7.22
CA SER A 453 -7.94 -11.01 6.34
C SER A 453 -8.80 -12.09 5.70
N TRP A 454 -8.19 -12.88 4.81
CA TRP A 454 -8.75 -14.06 4.18
C TRP A 454 -9.29 -15.12 5.16
N LEU A 455 -8.91 -15.06 6.46
CA LEU A 455 -9.41 -15.95 7.52
C LEU A 455 -10.49 -15.31 8.41
N ASN A 456 -10.75 -14.02 8.29
CA ASN A 456 -11.69 -13.35 9.19
C ASN A 456 -13.14 -13.43 8.70
N GLY A 457 -14.08 -13.32 9.65
CA GLY A 457 -15.50 -13.09 9.37
C GLY A 457 -15.74 -11.73 8.73
N SER A 458 -16.92 -11.55 8.15
CA SER A 458 -17.32 -10.30 7.50
C SER A 458 -17.37 -9.12 8.47
N ASP A 459 -17.56 -9.37 9.76
CA ASP A 459 -17.55 -8.39 10.84
C ASP A 459 -16.22 -7.63 10.95
N PHE A 460 -15.09 -8.31 10.74
CA PHE A 460 -13.75 -7.73 10.87
C PHE A 460 -13.26 -6.96 9.63
N ILE A 461 -13.90 -7.15 8.47
CA ILE A 461 -13.44 -6.55 7.20
C ILE A 461 -14.22 -5.28 6.84
N ARG A 462 -15.15 -4.85 7.70
CA ARG A 462 -15.91 -3.60 7.55
C ARG A 462 -15.02 -2.40 7.82
N VAL A 463 -15.28 -1.30 7.11
CA VAL A 463 -14.43 -0.09 7.17
C VAL A 463 -14.27 0.41 8.60
N SER A 464 -15.35 0.40 9.40
CA SER A 464 -15.35 1.00 10.74
C SER A 464 -15.09 0.02 11.88
N ASP A 465 -14.90 -1.27 11.58
CA ASP A 465 -14.62 -2.28 12.62
C ASP A 465 -13.20 -2.11 13.16
N ARG A 466 -13.07 -1.92 14.47
CA ARG A 466 -11.79 -1.75 15.16
C ARG A 466 -11.65 -2.79 16.26
N TYR A 467 -12.05 -4.04 16.01
CA TYR A 467 -11.91 -5.11 16.99
C TYR A 467 -10.48 -5.18 17.55
N ASP A 468 -9.49 -5.01 16.68
CA ASP A 468 -8.06 -4.96 16.99
C ASP A 468 -7.48 -3.53 16.87
N GLY A 469 -8.19 -2.55 17.42
CA GLY A 469 -7.82 -1.13 17.38
C GLY A 469 -6.52 -0.77 18.10
N ALA A 470 -6.04 -1.59 19.03
CA ALA A 470 -4.84 -1.38 19.84
C ALA A 470 -4.19 -2.72 20.28
N SER A 471 -4.40 -3.79 19.50
CA SER A 471 -3.83 -5.10 19.78
C SER A 471 -2.30 -5.09 19.65
N ILE A 472 -1.62 -5.87 20.50
CA ILE A 472 -0.16 -6.03 20.46
C ILE A 472 0.16 -7.38 19.81
N ILE A 473 0.50 -7.35 18.52
CA ILE A 473 0.91 -8.54 17.76
C ILE A 473 2.28 -8.28 17.14
N SER A 474 3.32 -8.78 17.81
CA SER A 474 4.72 -8.58 17.42
C SER A 474 5.16 -9.48 16.28
N SER A 475 4.64 -10.72 16.20
CA SER A 475 5.06 -11.70 15.21
C SER A 475 4.41 -11.48 13.84
N GLY A 476 5.08 -11.98 12.80
CA GLY A 476 4.46 -12.19 11.51
C GLY A 476 3.54 -13.40 11.52
N ASN A 477 2.44 -13.37 10.75
CA ASN A 477 1.64 -14.55 10.47
C ASN A 477 0.93 -14.44 9.11
N ASN A 478 0.27 -15.51 8.69
CA ASN A 478 -0.38 -15.64 7.39
C ASN A 478 -1.55 -14.68 7.13
N ARG A 479 -2.02 -13.93 8.13
CA ARG A 479 -3.11 -12.96 8.01
C ARG A 479 -2.63 -11.52 7.92
N LEU A 480 -1.36 -11.25 8.17
CA LEU A 480 -0.86 -9.89 8.35
C LEU A 480 -0.05 -9.44 7.14
N GLY A 481 -0.49 -8.33 6.56
CA GLY A 481 0.19 -7.58 5.51
C GLY A 481 0.24 -6.12 5.91
N PHE A 482 0.45 -5.25 4.92
CA PHE A 482 0.37 -3.81 5.09
C PHE A 482 0.38 -3.10 3.74
N ARG A 483 0.05 -1.82 3.80
CA ARG A 483 0.34 -0.85 2.75
C ARG A 483 0.87 0.43 3.40
N ALA A 484 1.59 1.23 2.62
CA ALA A 484 2.21 2.46 3.09
C ALA A 484 1.57 3.69 2.45
N ALA A 485 1.88 4.87 2.99
CA ALA A 485 1.45 6.16 2.50
C ALA A 485 2.58 7.17 2.51
N ARG A 486 2.35 8.33 1.90
CA ARG A 486 3.25 9.47 1.95
C ARG A 486 2.44 10.75 1.74
N THR A 487 2.81 11.82 2.43
CA THR A 487 2.14 13.12 2.28
C THR A 487 2.37 13.65 0.87
N ALA A 488 1.38 14.33 0.29
CA ALA A 488 1.56 14.95 -1.03
C ALA A 488 2.60 16.09 -0.96
N PRO A 489 3.37 16.33 -2.05
CA PRO A 489 4.46 17.32 -2.09
C PRO A 489 4.00 18.79 -2.12
#